data_AF-A0A924YUZ3-F1
#
_entry.id   AF-A0A924YUZ3-F1
#
_cell.length_a   1.000
_cell.length_b   1.000
_cell.length_c   1.000
_cell.angle_alpha   90.00
_cell.angle_beta   90.00
_cell.angle_gamma   90.00
#
_symmetry.space_group_name_H-M   'P 1'
#
loop_
_entity.id
_entity.type
_entity.pdbx_description
1 polymer ?
#
loop_
_entity_poly.entity_id
_entity_poly.type
_entity_poly.pdbx_seq_one_letter_code
_entity_poly.pdbx_strand_id
1 'polypeptide(L)' 'EQAAFIKDKPVHIRDICATIYHVLGIDPEMPVYDRASRPVAVAHGGHPIGEILS' A
#
# COMPACT_ATOMS: atom_id res chain seq x y z
N GLU A 1 22.22 10.80 -16.59
CA GLU A 1 20.89 10.38 -16.09
C GLU A 1 20.93 10.37 -14.57
N GLN A 2 20.23 11.28 -13.91
CA GLN A 2 20.18 11.33 -12.44
C GLN A 2 18.93 10.60 -11.98
N ALA A 3 19.10 9.35 -11.53
CA ALA A 3 18.09 8.71 -10.70
C ALA A 3 17.98 9.51 -9.40
N ALA A 4 16.89 10.26 -9.23
CA ALA A 4 16.60 10.97 -7.99
C ALA A 4 16.25 9.93 -6.92
N PHE A 5 17.23 9.53 -6.11
CA PHE A 5 16.97 8.77 -4.89
C PHE A 5 16.09 9.62 -3.98
N ILE A 6 14.90 9.09 -3.64
CA ILE A 6 13.93 9.76 -2.76
C ILE A 6 14.65 10.06 -1.43
N LYS A 7 14.88 11.34 -1.17
CA LYS A 7 15.75 11.81 -0.08
C LYS A 7 15.00 11.94 1.25
N ASP A 8 13.68 12.11 1.20
CA ASP A 8 12.82 12.24 2.36
C ASP A 8 11.60 11.32 2.24
N LYS A 9 11.35 10.53 3.29
CA LYS A 9 10.15 9.69 3.51
C LYS A 9 9.80 8.78 2.32
N PRO A 10 10.55 7.68 2.13
CA PRO A 10 10.28 6.75 1.04
C PRO A 10 8.88 6.14 1.19
N VAL A 11 8.03 6.38 0.20
CA VAL A 11 6.71 5.76 0.05
C VAL A 11 6.84 4.63 -0.96
N HIS A 12 6.35 3.44 -0.61
CA HIS A 12 6.26 2.34 -1.56
C HIS A 12 4.89 2.32 -2.25
N ILE A 13 4.80 1.73 -3.44
CA ILE A 13 3.53 1.58 -4.17
C ILE A 13 2.47 0.88 -3.31
N ARG A 14 2.86 -0.09 -2.48
CA ARG A 14 1.97 -0.78 -1.54
C ARG A 14 1.31 0.16 -0.53
N ASP A 15 2.02 1.22 -0.10
CA ASP A 15 1.48 2.22 0.84
C ASP A 15 0.43 3.11 0.15
N ILE A 16 0.62 3.39 -1.15
CA ILE A 16 -0.37 4.09 -1.97
C ILE A 16 -1.64 3.24 -2.10
N CYS A 17 -1.52 1.95 -2.42
CA CYS A 17 -2.65 1.02 -2.47
C CYS A 17 -3.38 0.96 -1.13
N ALA A 18 -2.65 0.81 -0.02
CA ALA A 18 -3.21 0.80 1.32
C ALA A 18 -4.00 2.08 1.64
N THR A 19 -3.48 3.24 1.23
CA THR A 19 -4.16 4.54 1.40
C THR A 19 -5.47 4.60 0.62
N ILE A 20 -5.48 4.15 -0.64
CA ILE A 20 -6.70 4.10 -1.46
C ILE A 20 -7.74 3.19 -0.83
N TYR A 21 -7.36 1.99 -0.40
CA TYR A 21 -8.28 1.06 0.27
C TYR A 21 -8.85 1.66 1.55
N HIS A 22 -8.00 2.26 2.38
CA HIS A 22 -8.42 2.93 3.61
C HIS A 22 -9.46 4.03 3.34
N VAL A 23 -9.23 4.91 2.35
CA VAL A 23 -10.18 5.98 1.99
C VAL A 23 -11.50 5.44 1.46
N LEU A 24 -11.48 4.29 0.77
CA LEU A 24 -12.68 3.60 0.31
C LEU A 24 -13.40 2.80 1.41
N GLY A 25 -12.88 2.78 2.65
CA GLY A 25 -13.43 1.99 3.76
C GLY A 25 -13.15 0.49 3.65
N ILE A 26 -12.19 0.09 2.82
CA ILE A 26 -11.75 -1.29 2.63
C ILE A 26 -10.55 -1.53 3.55
N ASP A 27 -10.60 -2.59 4.35
CA ASP A 27 -9.48 -3.01 5.19
C ASP A 27 -8.26 -3.41 4.32
N PRO A 28 -7.11 -2.73 4.42
CA PRO A 28 -5.89 -3.07 3.67
C PRO A 28 -5.36 -4.48 3.95
N GLU A 29 -5.70 -5.06 5.11
CA GLU A 29 -5.34 -6.43 5.51
C GLU A 29 -6.36 -7.48 5.05
N MET A 30 -7.44 -7.07 4.37
CA MET A 30 -8.43 -7.99 3.82
C MET A 30 -7.74 -9.02 2.92
N PRO A 31 -7.95 -10.34 3.13
CA PRO A 31 -7.30 -11.36 2.35
C PRO A 31 -7.90 -11.46 0.95
N VAL A 32 -7.03 -11.56 -0.06
CA VAL A 32 -7.34 -12.00 -1.42
C VAL A 32 -6.53 -13.26 -1.73
N TYR A 33 -7.04 -14.11 -2.62
CA TYR A 33 -6.36 -15.36 -2.98
C TYR A 33 -5.52 -15.17 -4.24
N ASP A 34 -4.24 -15.52 -4.15
CA ASP A 34 -3.37 -15.57 -5.31
C ASP A 34 -3.69 -16.77 -6.22
N ARG A 35 -2.92 -16.93 -7.31
CA ARG A 35 -3.10 -18.04 -8.26
C ARG A 35 -2.85 -19.43 -7.65
N ALA A 36 -2.12 -19.50 -6.55
CA ALA A 36 -1.87 -20.72 -5.80
C ALA A 36 -2.88 -20.93 -4.66
N SER A 37 -3.96 -20.13 -4.62
CA SER A 37 -4.96 -20.12 -3.54
C SER A 37 -4.38 -19.83 -2.15
N ARG A 38 -3.29 -19.06 -2.09
CA ARG A 38 -2.75 -18.56 -0.82
C ARG A 38 -3.38 -17.23 -0.47
N PRO A 39 -3.78 -17.00 0.79
CA PRO A 39 -4.27 -15.70 1.22
C PRO A 39 -3.11 -14.70 1.28
N VAL A 40 -3.31 -13.54 0.67
CA VAL A 40 -2.40 -12.38 0.74
C VAL A 40 -3.23 -11.14 1.06
N ALA A 41 -2.69 -10.19 1.83
CA ALA A 41 -3.36 -8.93 2.10
C ALA A 41 -3.59 -8.15 0.79
N VAL A 42 -4.76 -7.53 0.62
CA VAL A 42 -5.10 -6.78 -0.60
C VAL A 42 -4.11 -5.63 -0.85
N ALA A 43 -3.57 -5.01 0.20
CA ALA A 43 -2.54 -3.98 0.11
C ALA A 43 -1.09 -4.52 0.06
N HIS A 44 -0.89 -5.83 0.04
CA HIS A 44 0.44 -6.46 -0.05
C HIS A 44 1.41 -5.96 1.04
N GLY A 45 0.90 -5.77 2.26
CA GLY A 45 1.68 -5.31 3.43
C GLY A 45 2.08 -3.84 3.39
N GLY A 46 1.37 -3.01 2.61
CA GLY A 46 1.50 -1.56 2.67
C GLY A 46 0.68 -0.96 3.80
N HIS A 47 1.03 0.28 4.19
CA HIS A 47 0.31 1.00 5.24
C HIS A 47 -0.24 2.34 4.72
N PRO A 48 -1.43 2.78 5.16
CA PRO A 48 -1.96 4.07 4.77
C PRO A 48 -0.99 5.22 5.10
N ILE A 49 -0.80 6.12 4.14
CA ILE A 49 0.12 7.24 4.26
C ILE A 49 -0.58 8.33 5.07
N GLY A 50 -0.25 8.42 6.37
CA GLY A 50 -0.91 9.35 7.29
C GLY A 50 -0.83 10.82 6.86
N GLU A 51 0.23 11.22 6.16
CA GLU A 51 0.42 12.60 5.67
C GLU A 51 -0.54 13.01 4.55
N ILE A 52 -1.16 12.04 3.87
CA ILE A 52 -2.20 12.30 2.85
C ILE A 52 -3.58 12.41 3.51
N LEU A 53 -3.76 11.77 4.67
CA LEU A 53 -5.03 11.66 5.36
C LEU A 53 -5.28 12.79 6.38
N SER A 54 -4.29 13.67 6.59
CA SER A 54 -4.31 14.78 7.55
C SER A 54 -4.91 16.07 7.01
#